data_AF-G3NEY3-F1
#
_entry.id   AF-G3NEY3-F1
#
_cell.length_a   1.000
_cell.length_b   1.000
_cell.length_c   1.000
_cell.angle_alpha   90.00
_cell.angle_beta   90.00
_cell.angle_gamma   90.00
#
_symmetry.space_group_name_H-M   'P 1'
#
loop_
_entity.id
_entity.type
_entity.pdbx_description
1 polymer ?
#
loop_
_entity_poly.entity_id
_entity_poly.type
_entity_poly.pdbx_seq_one_letter_code
_entity_poly.pdbx_strand_id
1 'polypeptide(L)'
;FSEADKVAYLLGLNSADMLKALCYPRVKVGNEYVTKGQTVPQVMNSVPALAKSIYEKMFLWMVIRINQMLDTKQPRQFYIGVLDIAGFEIFDFNTLEQLCINFTNEKLQQFFNHTMFVLEQEEYKKEGIIWEFIDFGMDLAACIELIEKPMGIFSILEEECMFPKATDTSFKNKLYDQHLGKNK
;
A
#
# COMPACT_ATOMS: atom_id res chain seq x y z
N PHE A 1 22.19 -18.35 -20.61
CA PHE A 1 21.17 -18.52 -21.66
C PHE A 1 20.06 -19.45 -21.21
N SER A 2 20.36 -20.66 -20.72
CA SER A 2 19.35 -21.67 -20.34
C SER A 2 18.26 -21.23 -19.34
N GLU A 3 18.54 -20.32 -18.39
CA GLU A 3 17.52 -19.85 -17.44
C GLU A 3 16.55 -18.84 -18.04
N ALA A 4 17.07 -17.88 -18.81
CA ALA A 4 16.25 -16.89 -19.52
C ALA A 4 15.34 -17.56 -20.56
N ASP A 5 15.82 -18.61 -21.22
CA ASP A 5 15.03 -19.39 -22.19
C ASP A 5 13.83 -20.07 -21.53
N LYS A 6 13.99 -20.62 -20.31
CA LYS A 6 12.88 -21.25 -19.57
C LYS A 6 11.80 -20.23 -19.20
N VAL A 7 12.20 -19.07 -18.66
CA VAL A 7 11.27 -18.00 -18.28
C VAL A 7 10.55 -17.45 -19.50
N ALA A 8 11.30 -17.18 -20.57
CA ALA A 8 10.74 -16.68 -21.83
C ALA A 8 9.74 -17.69 -22.43
N TYR A 9 10.07 -18.97 -22.44
CA TYR A 9 9.17 -20.02 -22.91
C TYR A 9 7.84 -20.04 -22.14
N LEU A 10 7.89 -20.00 -20.79
CA LEU A 10 6.68 -20.01 -19.95
C LEU A 10 5.82 -18.75 -20.13
N LEU A 11 6.44 -17.61 -20.41
CA LEU A 11 5.75 -16.34 -20.67
C LEU A 11 5.35 -16.17 -22.14
N GLY A 12 5.68 -17.13 -23.02
CA GLY A 12 5.41 -17.02 -24.46
C GLY A 12 6.21 -15.92 -25.16
N LEU A 13 7.42 -15.62 -24.68
CA LEU A 13 8.30 -14.56 -25.17
C LEU A 13 9.52 -15.13 -25.91
N ASN A 14 10.16 -14.29 -26.72
CA ASN A 14 11.49 -14.55 -27.24
C ASN A 14 12.55 -14.17 -26.18
N SER A 15 13.47 -15.08 -25.88
CA SER A 15 14.48 -14.86 -24.83
C SER A 15 15.50 -13.77 -25.18
N ALA A 16 15.89 -13.65 -26.46
CA ALA A 16 16.81 -12.60 -26.92
C ALA A 16 16.18 -11.21 -26.80
N ASP A 17 14.90 -11.07 -27.17
CA ASP A 17 14.17 -9.81 -27.03
C ASP A 17 13.98 -9.42 -25.56
N MET A 18 13.65 -10.39 -24.71
CA MET A 18 13.54 -10.17 -23.26
C MET A 18 14.86 -9.67 -22.66
N LEU A 19 15.97 -10.33 -22.97
CA LEU A 19 17.30 -9.93 -22.49
C LEU A 19 17.71 -8.55 -23.03
N LYS A 20 17.41 -8.27 -24.30
CA LYS A 20 17.65 -6.96 -24.91
C LYS A 20 16.83 -5.87 -24.23
N ALA A 21 15.57 -6.13 -23.90
CA ALA A 21 14.70 -5.17 -23.23
C ALA A 21 15.16 -4.87 -21.79
N LEU A 22 15.74 -5.86 -21.09
CA LEU A 22 16.32 -5.65 -19.75
C LEU A 22 17.60 -4.80 -19.81
N CYS A 23 18.49 -5.06 -20.77
CA CYS A 23 19.76 -4.33 -20.89
C CYS A 23 19.62 -2.96 -21.56
N TYR A 24 18.68 -2.84 -22.50
CA TYR A 24 18.46 -1.68 -23.36
C TYR A 24 16.97 -1.31 -23.47
N PRO A 25 16.31 -0.97 -22.35
CA PRO A 25 14.91 -0.56 -22.36
C PRO A 25 14.69 0.68 -23.23
N ARG A 26 13.54 0.72 -23.90
CA ARG A 26 13.04 1.92 -24.58
C ARG A 26 12.25 2.75 -23.58
N VAL A 27 12.74 3.93 -23.26
CA VAL A 27 12.16 4.83 -22.28
C VAL A 27 11.58 6.05 -22.99
N LYS A 28 10.39 6.48 -22.60
CA LYS A 28 9.79 7.72 -23.10
C LYS A 28 10.40 8.91 -22.37
N VAL A 29 10.97 9.86 -23.11
CA VAL A 29 11.53 11.11 -22.59
C VAL A 29 10.85 12.25 -23.35
N GLY A 30 9.99 13.01 -22.65
CA GLY A 30 9.10 13.96 -23.30
C GLY A 30 8.16 13.25 -24.28
N ASN A 31 8.26 13.60 -25.58
CA ASN A 31 7.45 13.01 -26.65
C ASN A 31 8.16 11.90 -27.44
N GLU A 32 9.42 11.61 -27.16
CA GLU A 32 10.22 10.66 -27.93
C GLU A 32 10.57 9.40 -27.12
N TYR A 33 10.85 8.29 -27.83
CA TYR A 33 11.35 7.06 -27.23
C TYR A 33 12.83 6.90 -27.51
N VAL A 34 13.62 6.83 -26.45
CA VAL A 34 15.06 6.64 -26.52
C VAL A 34 15.45 5.27 -25.96
N THR A 35 16.46 4.64 -26.56
CA THR A 35 17.03 3.41 -26.02
C THR A 35 18.08 3.78 -24.99
N LYS A 36 17.91 3.31 -23.74
CA LYS A 36 18.82 3.61 -22.64
C LYS A 36 19.54 2.34 -22.21
N GLY A 37 20.88 2.34 -22.26
CA GLY A 37 21.68 1.26 -21.68
C GLY A 37 21.60 1.26 -20.16
N GLN A 38 21.54 0.07 -19.55
CA GLN A 38 21.52 -0.12 -18.10
C GLN A 38 22.86 -0.64 -17.59
N THR A 39 23.22 -0.28 -16.36
CA THR A 39 24.36 -0.88 -15.66
C THR A 39 24.00 -2.25 -15.08
N VAL A 40 25.00 -3.08 -14.77
CA VAL A 40 24.76 -4.41 -14.17
C VAL A 40 23.87 -4.35 -12.92
N PRO A 41 24.11 -3.45 -11.94
CA PRO A 41 23.22 -3.33 -10.79
C PRO A 41 21.77 -2.96 -11.16
N GLN A 42 21.56 -2.11 -12.17
CA GLN A 42 20.21 -1.72 -12.60
C GLN A 42 19.45 -2.89 -13.23
N VAL A 43 20.14 -3.70 -14.05
CA VAL A 43 19.54 -4.92 -14.63
C VAL A 43 19.21 -5.92 -13.53
N MET A 44 20.13 -6.15 -12.59
CA MET A 44 19.93 -7.08 -11.47
C MET A 44 18.78 -6.65 -10.54
N ASN A 45 18.53 -5.35 -10.40
CA ASN A 45 17.37 -4.84 -9.65
C ASN A 45 16.06 -4.91 -10.45
N SER A 46 16.13 -4.79 -11.78
CA SER A 46 14.94 -4.84 -12.66
C SER A 46 14.32 -6.23 -12.77
N VAL A 47 15.13 -7.29 -12.69
CA VAL A 47 14.65 -8.69 -12.75
C VAL A 47 13.68 -9.04 -11.61
N PRO A 48 14.02 -8.86 -10.31
CA PRO A 48 13.07 -9.12 -9.22
C PRO A 48 11.91 -8.14 -9.23
N ALA A 49 12.08 -6.90 -9.69
CA ALA A 49 10.98 -5.96 -9.85
C ALA A 49 9.95 -6.46 -10.89
N LEU A 50 10.43 -7.01 -12.02
CA LEU A 50 9.57 -7.65 -13.02
C LEU A 50 8.83 -8.86 -12.44
N ALA A 51 9.54 -9.72 -11.68
CA ALA A 51 8.91 -10.87 -11.03
C ALA A 51 7.80 -10.45 -10.05
N LYS A 52 8.06 -9.44 -9.20
CA LYS A 52 7.05 -8.86 -8.30
C LYS A 52 5.85 -8.32 -9.08
N SER A 53 6.08 -7.59 -10.16
CA SER A 53 5.00 -7.02 -10.98
C SER A 53 4.14 -8.07 -11.69
N ILE A 54 4.76 -9.14 -12.21
CA ILE A 54 4.03 -10.27 -12.82
C ILE A 54 3.14 -10.93 -11.77
N TYR A 55 3.69 -11.23 -10.59
CA TYR A 55 2.95 -11.87 -9.51
C TYR A 55 1.79 -11.01 -9.03
N GLU A 56 2.02 -9.72 -8.76
CA GLU A 56 0.99 -8.77 -8.33
C GLU A 56 -0.16 -8.71 -9.34
N LYS A 57 0.14 -8.52 -10.63
CA LYS A 57 -0.89 -8.46 -11.69
C LYS A 57 -1.65 -9.78 -11.82
N MET A 58 -0.95 -10.91 -11.72
CA MET A 58 -1.58 -12.23 -11.76
C MET A 58 -2.53 -12.42 -10.57
N PHE A 59 -2.09 -12.08 -9.36
CA PHE A 59 -2.90 -12.18 -8.14
C PHE A 59 -4.15 -11.29 -8.21
N LEU A 60 -4.00 -10.03 -8.58
CA LEU A 60 -5.13 -9.11 -8.78
C LEU A 60 -6.09 -9.62 -9.85
N TRP A 61 -5.56 -10.14 -10.97
CA TRP A 61 -6.39 -10.76 -12.01
C TRP A 61 -7.17 -11.95 -11.47
N MET A 62 -6.55 -12.84 -10.68
CA MET A 62 -7.25 -13.96 -10.04
C MET A 62 -8.39 -13.47 -9.14
N VAL A 63 -8.16 -12.46 -8.30
CA VAL A 63 -9.20 -11.86 -7.44
C VAL A 63 -10.36 -11.35 -8.28
N ILE A 64 -10.08 -10.61 -9.36
CA ILE A 64 -11.12 -10.11 -10.28
C ILE A 64 -11.91 -11.27 -10.89
N ARG A 65 -11.23 -12.33 -11.36
CA ARG A 65 -11.89 -13.50 -11.96
C ARG A 65 -12.75 -14.25 -10.97
N ILE A 66 -12.29 -14.44 -9.74
CA ILE A 66 -13.06 -15.06 -8.66
C ILE A 66 -14.29 -14.22 -8.33
N ASN A 67 -14.14 -12.91 -8.16
CA ASN A 67 -15.26 -12.00 -7.86
C ASN A 67 -16.31 -12.01 -8.98
N GLN A 68 -15.88 -12.03 -10.25
CA GLN A 68 -16.80 -12.16 -11.40
C GLN A 68 -17.60 -13.47 -11.38
N MET A 69 -17.00 -14.58 -10.92
CA MET A 69 -17.67 -15.88 -10.83
C MET A 69 -18.60 -15.99 -9.62
N LEU A 70 -18.32 -15.25 -8.53
CA LEU A 70 -19.15 -15.19 -7.33
C LEU A 70 -20.26 -14.13 -7.41
N ASP A 71 -20.22 -13.27 -8.43
CA ASP A 71 -21.25 -12.26 -8.63
C ASP A 71 -22.56 -12.91 -9.13
N THR A 72 -23.68 -12.41 -8.62
CA THR A 72 -25.02 -12.94 -8.89
C THR A 72 -25.96 -11.83 -9.28
N LYS A 73 -26.82 -12.05 -10.28
CA LYS A 73 -27.79 -11.04 -10.76
C LYS A 73 -28.92 -10.69 -9.79
N GLN A 74 -29.02 -11.39 -8.66
CA GLN A 74 -30.07 -11.10 -7.68
C GLN A 74 -29.73 -9.84 -6.89
N PRO A 75 -30.71 -8.94 -6.65
CA PRO A 75 -30.48 -7.76 -5.84
C PRO A 75 -30.17 -8.19 -4.41
N ARG A 76 -29.10 -7.62 -3.84
CA ARG A 76 -28.70 -7.83 -2.44
C ARG A 76 -29.05 -6.59 -1.63
N GLN A 77 -29.78 -6.76 -0.53
CA GLN A 77 -30.14 -5.66 0.37
C GLN A 77 -29.15 -5.49 1.53
N PHE A 78 -28.52 -6.58 1.96
CA PHE A 78 -27.58 -6.61 3.10
C PHE A 78 -26.36 -7.46 2.75
N TYR A 79 -25.23 -7.20 3.43
CA TYR A 79 -24.02 -8.01 3.33
C TYR A 79 -23.33 -8.08 4.70
N ILE A 80 -22.49 -9.11 4.88
CA ILE A 80 -21.59 -9.25 6.02
C ILE A 80 -20.16 -9.17 5.46
N GLY A 81 -19.38 -8.22 5.95
CA GLY A 81 -17.96 -8.09 5.63
C GLY A 81 -17.13 -8.87 6.65
N VAL A 82 -16.17 -9.65 6.17
CA VAL A 82 -15.16 -10.31 7.02
C VAL A 82 -13.81 -9.73 6.65
N LEU A 83 -13.12 -9.15 7.62
CA LEU A 83 -11.79 -8.58 7.46
C LEU A 83 -10.75 -9.58 8.00
N ASP A 84 -9.80 -9.95 7.15
CA ASP A 84 -8.65 -10.79 7.52
C ASP A 84 -7.38 -10.08 7.02
N ILE A 85 -6.62 -9.51 7.96
CA ILE A 85 -5.39 -8.75 7.70
C ILE A 85 -4.33 -9.15 8.72
N ALA A 86 -3.06 -8.93 8.37
CA ALA A 86 -1.96 -9.08 9.32
C ALA A 86 -2.09 -8.08 10.48
N GLY A 87 -1.69 -8.52 11.69
CA GLY A 87 -1.70 -7.69 12.90
C GLY A 87 -0.56 -6.68 12.95
N PHE A 88 -0.55 -5.88 14.01
CA PHE A 88 0.55 -4.96 14.29
C PHE A 88 1.79 -5.75 14.72
N GLU A 89 2.90 -5.58 14.00
CA GLU A 89 4.17 -6.26 14.29
C GLU A 89 5.29 -5.23 14.53
N ILE A 90 6.22 -5.60 15.41
CA ILE A 90 7.39 -4.79 15.78
C ILE A 90 8.63 -5.59 15.45
N PHE A 91 9.37 -5.14 14.44
CA PHE A 91 10.66 -5.72 14.05
C PHE A 91 11.81 -4.74 14.30
N ASP A 92 13.05 -5.24 14.30
CA ASP A 92 14.25 -4.39 14.35
C ASP A 92 14.38 -3.50 13.10
N PHE A 93 13.85 -3.96 11.97
CA PHE A 93 13.87 -3.24 10.69
C PHE A 93 12.46 -3.21 10.08
N ASN A 94 11.82 -2.04 10.10
CA ASN A 94 10.49 -1.82 9.55
C ASN A 94 10.59 -0.95 8.30
N THR A 95 10.18 -1.49 7.15
CA THR A 95 10.12 -0.77 5.88
C THR A 95 8.74 -0.16 5.65
N LEU A 96 8.54 0.49 4.49
CA LEU A 96 7.26 1.09 4.10
C LEU A 96 6.10 0.08 4.16
N GLU A 97 6.34 -1.17 3.79
CA GLU A 97 5.33 -2.23 3.84
C GLU A 97 4.79 -2.42 5.26
N GLN A 98 5.66 -2.44 6.26
CA GLN A 98 5.23 -2.57 7.66
C GLN A 98 4.50 -1.32 8.16
N LEU A 99 4.93 -0.12 7.71
CA LEU A 99 4.21 1.11 8.02
C LEU A 99 2.77 1.05 7.50
N CYS A 100 2.54 0.56 6.28
CA CYS A 100 1.19 0.41 5.72
C CYS A 100 0.33 -0.59 6.51
N ILE A 101 0.91 -1.72 6.93
CA ILE A 101 0.23 -2.72 7.76
C ILE A 101 -0.15 -2.13 9.12
N ASN A 102 0.82 -1.52 9.81
CA ASN A 102 0.62 -0.94 11.13
C ASN A 102 -0.38 0.24 11.08
N PHE A 103 -0.32 1.06 10.04
CA PHE A 103 -1.31 2.12 9.81
C PHE A 103 -2.73 1.57 9.63
N THR A 104 -2.88 0.47 8.89
CA THR A 104 -4.18 -0.19 8.74
C THR A 104 -4.70 -0.71 10.08
N ASN A 105 -3.82 -1.28 10.91
CA ASN A 105 -4.16 -1.73 12.26
C ASN A 105 -4.56 -0.57 13.17
N GLU A 106 -3.88 0.58 13.10
CA GLU A 106 -4.24 1.78 13.85
C GLU A 106 -5.66 2.25 13.51
N LYS A 107 -6.01 2.28 12.21
CA LYS A 107 -7.38 2.61 11.77
C LYS A 107 -8.39 1.56 12.22
N LEU A 108 -8.04 0.28 12.18
CA LEU A 108 -8.91 -0.80 12.65
C LEU A 108 -9.18 -0.68 14.15
N GLN A 109 -8.16 -0.34 14.94
CA GLN A 109 -8.32 -0.10 16.37
C GLN A 109 -9.17 1.14 16.65
N GLN A 110 -9.01 2.23 15.89
CA GLN A 110 -9.87 3.41 16.01
C GLN A 110 -11.32 3.07 15.65
N PHE A 111 -11.55 2.27 14.61
CA PHE A 111 -12.87 1.78 14.24
C PHE A 111 -13.48 0.90 15.34
N PHE A 112 -12.69 0.01 15.93
CA PHE A 112 -13.12 -0.82 17.06
C PHE A 112 -13.50 0.05 18.27
N ASN A 113 -12.66 1.00 18.64
CA ASN A 113 -12.93 1.92 19.74
C ASN A 113 -14.21 2.71 19.50
N HIS A 114 -14.38 3.28 18.30
CA HIS A 114 -15.60 4.00 17.96
C HIS A 114 -16.84 3.09 18.01
N THR A 115 -16.75 1.87 17.47
CA THR A 115 -17.88 0.94 17.42
C THR A 115 -18.27 0.45 18.82
N MET A 116 -17.29 -0.02 19.59
CA MET A 116 -17.55 -0.64 20.90
C MET A 116 -17.93 0.40 21.97
N PHE A 117 -17.39 1.62 21.90
CA PHE A 117 -17.65 2.64 22.92
C PHE A 117 -18.69 3.67 22.51
N VAL A 118 -18.72 4.13 21.25
CA VAL A 118 -19.65 5.18 20.85
C VAL A 118 -20.95 4.57 20.34
N LEU A 119 -20.87 3.73 19.31
CA LEU A 119 -22.07 3.18 18.67
C LEU A 119 -22.86 2.24 19.61
N GLU A 120 -22.19 1.46 20.45
CA GLU A 120 -22.85 0.60 21.43
C GLU A 120 -23.67 1.41 22.44
N GLN A 121 -23.10 2.50 22.98
CA GLN A 121 -23.81 3.38 23.92
C GLN A 121 -24.96 4.15 23.24
N GLU A 122 -24.80 4.50 21.96
CA GLU A 122 -25.89 5.09 21.16
C GLU A 122 -27.04 4.11 20.96
N GLU A 123 -26.75 2.81 20.75
CA GLU A 123 -27.77 1.78 20.62
C GLU A 123 -28.49 1.54 21.96
N TYR A 124 -27.78 1.51 23.09
CA TYR A 124 -28.42 1.45 24.42
C TYR A 124 -29.41 2.58 24.64
N LYS A 125 -29.04 3.81 24.26
CA LYS A 125 -29.92 4.98 24.33
C LYS A 125 -31.15 4.81 23.42
N LYS A 126 -30.96 4.28 22.22
CA LYS A 126 -32.03 4.05 21.24
C LYS A 126 -33.01 2.97 21.70
N GLU A 127 -32.52 1.93 22.36
CA GLU A 127 -33.32 0.85 22.95
C GLU A 127 -33.92 1.24 24.33
N GLY A 128 -33.58 2.41 24.88
CA GLY A 128 -34.09 2.90 26.15
C GLY A 128 -33.49 2.22 27.38
N ILE A 129 -32.30 1.63 27.24
CA ILE A 129 -31.55 1.00 28.33
C ILE A 129 -30.92 2.10 29.20
N ILE A 130 -31.13 2.03 30.52
CA ILE A 130 -30.52 2.95 31.48
C ILE A 130 -29.04 2.60 31.60
N TRP A 131 -28.20 3.42 30.98
CA TRP A 131 -26.75 3.25 30.95
C TRP A 131 -26.07 4.60 31.27
N GLU A 132 -25.03 4.57 32.10
CA GLU A 132 -24.22 5.75 32.40
C GLU A 132 -23.18 5.94 31.29
N PHE A 133 -23.15 7.11 30.65
CA PHE A 133 -22.23 7.35 29.56
C PHE A 133 -20.79 7.40 30.07
N ILE A 134 -19.93 6.53 29.54
CA ILE A 134 -18.51 6.49 29.87
C ILE A 134 -17.72 7.03 28.69
N ASP A 135 -16.88 8.05 28.95
CA ASP A 135 -15.90 8.53 27.99
C ASP A 135 -14.59 7.74 28.15
N PHE A 136 -14.18 7.05 27.09
CA PHE A 136 -13.00 6.21 27.10
C PHE A 136 -11.72 6.93 26.66
N GLY A 137 -11.80 8.21 26.27
CA GLY A 137 -10.62 9.07 26.05
C GLY A 137 -9.60 8.56 25.04
N MET A 138 -9.95 7.59 24.19
CA MET A 138 -9.03 6.97 23.23
C MET A 138 -9.09 7.71 21.90
N ASP A 139 -8.10 8.54 21.66
CA ASP A 139 -7.94 9.22 20.38
C ASP A 139 -6.69 8.76 19.64
N LEU A 140 -6.86 7.74 18.80
CA LEU A 140 -5.84 7.35 17.82
C LEU A 140 -5.90 8.25 16.58
N ALA A 141 -6.85 9.20 16.50
CA ALA A 141 -6.97 10.07 15.34
C ALA A 141 -5.73 10.93 15.16
N ALA A 142 -5.06 11.38 16.24
CA ALA A 142 -3.82 12.14 16.11
C ALA A 142 -2.74 11.37 15.31
N CYS A 143 -2.58 10.07 15.58
CA CYS A 143 -1.64 9.21 14.86
C CYS A 143 -2.08 8.96 13.41
N ILE A 144 -3.36 8.65 13.20
CA ILE A 144 -3.94 8.41 11.87
C ILE A 144 -3.80 9.67 11.00
N GLU A 145 -4.15 10.82 11.56
CA GLU A 145 -4.09 12.12 10.88
C GLU A 145 -2.66 12.50 10.52
N LEU A 146 -1.69 12.26 11.41
CA LEU A 146 -0.27 12.49 11.12
C LEU A 146 0.18 11.72 9.86
N ILE A 147 -0.38 10.53 9.62
CA ILE A 147 -0.01 9.68 8.48
C ILE A 147 -0.75 10.09 7.20
N GLU A 148 -2.08 10.28 7.26
CA GLU A 148 -2.93 10.39 6.06
C GLU A 148 -3.39 11.80 5.68
N LYS A 149 -3.38 12.77 6.60
CA LYS A 149 -3.84 14.13 6.28
C LYS A 149 -2.89 14.82 5.29
N PRO A 150 -3.36 15.89 4.62
CA PRO A 150 -2.47 16.77 3.87
C PRO A 150 -1.28 17.22 4.73
N MET A 151 -0.08 17.25 4.15
CA MET A 151 1.18 17.48 4.88
C MET A 151 1.52 16.42 5.94
N GLY A 152 0.85 15.27 5.93
CA GLY A 152 1.20 14.08 6.68
C GLY A 152 2.27 13.24 5.99
N ILE A 153 2.65 12.13 6.61
CA ILE A 153 3.78 11.29 6.17
C ILE A 153 3.61 10.83 4.71
N PHE A 154 2.45 10.30 4.33
CA PHE A 154 2.24 9.82 2.96
C PHE A 154 2.19 10.94 1.92
N SER A 155 1.64 12.11 2.29
CA SER A 155 1.61 13.28 1.41
C SER A 155 3.02 13.78 1.10
N ILE A 156 3.89 13.85 2.11
CA ILE A 156 5.30 14.27 1.93
C ILE A 156 6.07 13.22 1.12
N LEU A 157 5.80 11.94 1.34
CA LEU A 157 6.43 10.85 0.58
C LEU A 157 6.04 10.92 -0.91
N GLU A 158 4.75 11.11 -1.21
CA GLU A 158 4.26 11.25 -2.59
C GLU A 158 4.90 12.47 -3.28
N GLU A 159 4.96 13.61 -2.59
CA GLU A 159 5.58 14.82 -3.11
C GLU A 159 7.07 14.61 -3.44
N GLU A 160 7.84 14.00 -2.54
CA GLU A 160 9.26 13.69 -2.77
C GLU A 160 9.45 12.71 -3.94
N CYS A 161 8.56 11.74 -4.12
CA CYS A 161 8.62 10.80 -5.25
C CYS A 161 8.48 11.50 -6.62
N MET A 162 7.88 12.69 -6.67
CA MET A 162 7.71 13.47 -7.90
C MET A 162 8.96 14.28 -8.28
N PHE A 163 9.89 14.50 -7.35
CA PHE A 163 11.09 15.30 -7.60
C PHE A 163 12.28 14.44 -8.06
N PRO A 164 12.83 14.63 -9.27
CA PRO A 164 13.88 13.77 -9.83
C PRO A 164 15.21 13.74 -9.04
N LYS A 165 15.40 14.67 -8.11
CA LYS A 165 16.62 14.79 -7.28
C LYS A 165 16.33 14.57 -5.78
N ALA A 166 15.11 14.18 -5.42
CA ALA A 166 14.81 13.80 -4.05
C ALA A 166 15.62 12.57 -3.64
N THR A 167 15.86 12.45 -2.34
CA THR A 167 16.61 11.36 -1.71
C THR A 167 15.93 11.01 -0.40
N ASP A 168 16.21 9.82 0.13
CA ASP A 168 15.73 9.42 1.46
C ASP A 168 16.11 10.45 2.55
N THR A 169 17.25 11.14 2.39
CA THR A 169 17.67 12.20 3.31
C THR A 169 16.84 13.47 3.17
N SER A 170 16.45 13.88 1.95
CA SER A 170 15.56 15.04 1.78
C SER A 170 14.16 14.74 2.31
N PHE A 171 13.64 13.54 2.06
CA PHE A 171 12.40 13.06 2.64
C PHE A 171 12.43 13.09 4.17
N LYS A 172 13.45 12.50 4.78
CA LYS A 172 13.66 12.54 6.23
C LYS A 172 13.68 13.98 6.74
N ASN A 173 14.47 14.87 6.15
CA ASN A 173 14.58 16.24 6.64
C ASN A 173 13.22 16.97 6.57
N LYS A 174 12.46 16.82 5.48
CA LYS A 174 11.12 17.39 5.36
C LYS A 174 10.17 16.87 6.45
N LEU A 175 10.19 15.57 6.74
CA LEU A 175 9.39 15.01 7.83
C LEU A 175 9.74 15.63 9.19
N TYR A 176 11.04 15.74 9.49
CA TYR A 176 11.50 16.33 10.74
C TYR A 176 11.13 17.81 10.86
N ASP A 177 11.37 18.60 9.82
CA ASP A 177 11.05 20.02 9.80
C ASP A 177 9.55 20.27 9.94
N GLN A 178 8.72 19.40 9.35
CA GLN A 178 7.27 19.52 9.40
C GLN A 178 6.68 19.05 10.74
N HIS A 179 7.21 17.98 11.33
CA HIS A 179 6.52 17.30 12.44
C HIS A 179 7.26 17.29 13.77
N LEU A 180 8.60 17.30 13.79
CA LEU A 180 9.36 17.18 15.03
C LEU A 180 9.15 18.42 15.91
N GLY A 181 8.73 18.18 17.16
CA GLY A 181 8.45 19.24 18.14
C GLY A 181 7.16 20.03 17.89
N LYS A 182 6.36 19.66 16.88
CA LYS A 182 5.12 20.35 16.50
C LYS A 182 3.85 19.52 16.72
N ASN A 183 3.98 18.19 16.80
CA ASN A 183 2.88 17.28 17.14
C ASN A 183 3.09 16.78 18.57
N LYS A 184 2.03 16.80 19.38
CA LYS A 184 2.01 16.32 20.77
C LYS A 184 1.17 15.07 20.87
#